data_AF-A0A353P6K0-F1
#
_entry.id   AF-A0A353P6K0-F1
#
_cell.length_a   1.000
_cell.length_b   1.000
_cell.length_c   1.000
_cell.angle_alpha   90.00
_cell.angle_beta   90.00
_cell.angle_gamma   90.00
#
_symmetry.space_group_name_H-M   'P 1'
#
loop_
_entity.id
_entity.type
_entity.pdbx_description
1 polymer ?
#
loop_
_entity_poly.entity_id
_entity_poly.type
_entity_poly.pdbx_seq_one_letter_code
_entity_poly.pdbx_strand_id
1 'polypeptide(L)'
;MGGELERRKYRRLHIRTDILCRKIGSEYTHNFTANSVNISTQGLLAESILQKEIQAGDLFNLELDVPQEDSTNLLGGKVSAYGKVVRVVEAHQNTGRKQIAFQFCTRPQYEI
;
A
#
# COMPACT_ATOMS: atom_id res chain seq x y z
N MET A 1 -7.98 -33.74 -4.25
CA MET A 1 -6.86 -32.79 -4.10
C MET A 1 -7.31 -31.46 -4.68
N GLY A 2 -7.82 -30.55 -3.84
CA GLY A 2 -8.31 -29.25 -4.29
C GLY A 2 -7.13 -28.30 -4.46
N GLY A 3 -6.69 -28.11 -5.70
CA GLY A 3 -5.80 -26.99 -6.01
C GLY A 3 -6.54 -25.71 -5.68
N GLU A 4 -6.08 -24.98 -4.67
CA GLU A 4 -6.56 -23.62 -4.42
C GLU A 4 -6.24 -22.79 -5.66
N LEU A 5 -7.24 -22.66 -6.53
CA LEU A 5 -7.21 -21.79 -7.71
C LEU A 5 -6.78 -20.41 -7.23
N GLU A 6 -5.56 -20.03 -7.57
CA GLU A 6 -4.97 -18.75 -7.20
C GLU A 6 -5.89 -17.62 -7.70
N ARG A 7 -6.66 -17.04 -6.78
CA ARG A 7 -7.67 -16.01 -7.11
C ARG A 7 -7.05 -14.68 -7.54
N ARG A 8 -5.72 -14.55 -7.47
CA ARG A 8 -5.02 -13.29 -7.69
C ARG A 8 -4.61 -13.18 -9.16
N LYS A 9 -5.15 -12.17 -9.83
CA LYS A 9 -4.86 -11.86 -11.24
C LYS A 9 -3.43 -11.36 -11.49
N TYR A 10 -2.75 -10.83 -10.46
CA TYR A 10 -1.41 -10.24 -10.59
C TYR A 10 -0.48 -10.75 -9.49
N ARG A 11 0.76 -11.07 -9.88
CA ARG A 11 1.85 -11.42 -8.97
C ARG A 11 2.15 -10.22 -8.07
N ARG A 12 2.31 -10.49 -6.78
CA ARG A 12 2.71 -9.49 -5.77
C ARG A 12 4.20 -9.59 -5.52
N LEU A 13 4.89 -8.47 -5.61
CA LEU A 13 6.28 -8.34 -5.21
C LEU A 13 6.32 -8.03 -3.73
N HIS A 14 7.06 -8.82 -2.96
CA HIS A 14 7.32 -8.56 -1.55
C HIS A 14 8.37 -7.46 -1.47
N ILE A 15 7.91 -6.22 -1.34
CA ILE A 15 8.75 -5.03 -1.22
C ILE A 15 8.34 -4.36 0.09
N ARG A 16 9.34 -4.10 0.94
CA ARG A 16 9.19 -3.32 2.15
C ARG A 16 9.84 -1.97 1.94
N THR A 17 9.00 -0.97 1.78
CA THR A 17 9.39 0.44 1.72
C THR A 17 8.34 1.29 2.44
N ASP A 18 8.76 2.45 2.92
CA ASP A 18 7.88 3.43 3.52
C ASP A 18 6.93 4.02 2.46
N ILE A 19 5.69 4.23 2.89
CA ILE A 19 4.59 4.77 2.11
C ILE A 19 4.07 5.99 2.85
N LEU A 20 4.11 7.14 2.21
CA LEU A 20 3.38 8.31 2.66
C LEU A 20 1.94 8.23 2.15
N CYS A 21 0.98 8.12 3.07
CA CYS A 21 -0.44 8.04 2.77
C CYS A 21 -1.11 9.38 3.10
N ARG A 22 -1.64 10.09 2.10
CA ARG A 22 -2.35 11.37 2.26
C ARG A 22 -3.83 11.22 1.94
N LYS A 23 -4.73 11.41 2.92
CA LYS A 23 -6.18 11.23 2.70
C LYS A 23 -6.73 12.28 1.74
N ILE A 24 -7.58 11.84 0.82
CA ILE A 24 -8.25 12.71 -0.17
C ILE A 24 -9.68 13.00 0.30
N GLY A 25 -10.12 14.26 0.17
CA GLY A 25 -11.50 14.66 0.46
C GLY A 25 -11.85 14.82 1.94
N SER A 26 -10.85 14.92 2.82
CA SER A 26 -11.04 15.21 4.25
C SER A 26 -10.41 16.57 4.58
N GLU A 27 -11.18 17.45 5.23
CA GLU A 27 -10.67 18.75 5.72
C GLU A 27 -9.59 18.58 6.80
N TYR A 28 -9.64 17.46 7.53
CA TYR A 28 -8.58 17.03 8.42
C TYR A 28 -7.53 16.23 7.66
N THR A 29 -6.28 16.70 7.67
CA THR A 29 -5.11 16.02 7.10
C THR A 29 -4.84 14.70 7.84
N HIS A 30 -5.52 13.63 7.42
CA HIS A 30 -5.26 12.26 7.86
C HIS A 30 -4.06 11.70 7.10
N ASN A 31 -2.91 12.34 7.26
CA ASN A 31 -1.65 11.88 6.70
C ASN A 31 -0.99 10.91 7.68
N PHE A 32 -0.47 9.80 7.17
CA PHE A 32 0.28 8.85 7.98
C PHE A 32 1.32 8.12 7.13
N THR A 33 2.30 7.55 7.79
CA THR A 33 3.29 6.69 7.16
C THR A 33 2.95 5.24 7.43
N ALA A 34 3.11 4.39 6.42
CA ALA A 34 2.93 2.95 6.52
C ALA A 34 4.09 2.24 5.85
N ASN A 35 4.35 1.00 6.24
CA ASN A 35 5.34 0.17 5.57
C ASN A 35 4.64 -0.75 4.59
N SER A 36 5.02 -0.73 3.32
CA SER A 36 4.55 -1.73 2.36
C SER A 36 4.99 -3.12 2.80
N VAL A 37 4.10 -4.09 2.65
CA VAL A 37 4.38 -5.51 2.82
C VAL A 37 4.52 -6.14 1.45
N ASN A 38 3.62 -5.81 0.54
CA ASN A 38 3.70 -6.24 -0.85
C ASN A 38 3.00 -5.25 -1.77
N ILE A 39 3.47 -5.19 -3.02
CA ILE A 39 2.92 -4.36 -4.08
C ILE A 39 2.62 -5.19 -5.33
N SER A 40 1.58 -4.81 -6.05
CA SER A 40 1.23 -5.32 -7.37
C SER A 40 0.84 -4.15 -8.27
N THR A 41 0.67 -4.40 -9.56
CA THR A 41 0.21 -3.38 -10.51
C THR A 41 -1.19 -2.84 -10.23
N GLN A 42 -1.99 -3.49 -9.38
CA GLN A 42 -3.37 -3.10 -9.05
C GLN A 42 -3.59 -2.70 -7.59
N GLY A 43 -2.58 -2.79 -6.75
CA GLY A 43 -2.74 -2.45 -5.34
C GLY A 43 -1.57 -2.89 -4.49
N LEU A 44 -1.62 -2.48 -3.24
CA LEU A 44 -0.57 -2.74 -2.26
C LEU A 44 -1.18 -3.13 -0.91
N LEU A 45 -0.42 -3.88 -0.13
CA LEU A 45 -0.69 -4.12 1.28
C LEU A 45 0.33 -3.31 2.08
N ALA A 46 -0.16 -2.51 3.02
CA ALA A 46 0.69 -1.75 3.94
C ALA A 46 0.39 -2.15 5.38
N GLU A 47 1.36 -1.98 6.26
CA GLU A 47 1.24 -2.15 7.71
C GLU A 47 1.59 -0.82 8.38
N SER A 48 0.77 -0.38 9.34
CA SER A 48 1.04 0.82 10.12
C SER A 48 0.49 0.70 11.53
N ILE A 49 1.11 1.43 12.46
CA ILE A 49 0.62 1.62 13.82
C ILE A 49 -0.26 2.88 13.78
N LEU A 50 -1.53 2.69 13.44
CA LEU A 50 -2.49 3.78 13.29
C LEU A 50 -3.24 4.04 14.58
N GLN A 51 -3.10 5.27 15.09
CA GLN A 51 -3.94 5.79 16.17
C GLN A 51 -5.31 6.27 15.67
N LYS A 52 -5.46 6.51 14.37
CA LYS A 52 -6.71 7.00 13.76
C LYS A 52 -7.45 5.90 13.02
N GLU A 53 -8.77 6.00 12.99
CA GLU A 53 -9.64 5.07 12.27
C GLU A 53 -9.53 5.31 10.76
N ILE A 54 -9.15 4.26 10.04
CA ILE A 54 -9.21 4.20 8.57
C ILE A 54 -10.30 3.20 8.22
N GLN A 55 -11.17 3.56 7.29
CA GLN A 55 -12.30 2.74 6.91
C GLN A 55 -12.18 2.26 5.47
N ALA A 56 -12.80 1.10 5.20
CA ALA A 56 -12.96 0.63 3.82
C ALA A 56 -13.77 1.67 3.03
N GLY A 57 -13.26 2.05 1.86
CA GLY A 57 -13.85 3.13 1.06
C GLY A 57 -12.99 4.38 1.01
N ASP A 58 -12.17 4.64 2.02
CA ASP A 58 -11.33 5.84 2.08
C ASP A 58 -10.34 5.90 0.91
N LEU A 59 -10.15 7.11 0.37
CA LEU A 59 -9.23 7.39 -0.72
C LEU A 59 -7.97 8.08 -0.20
N PHE A 60 -6.82 7.62 -0.67
CA PHE A 60 -5.52 8.15 -0.32
C PHE A 60 -4.66 8.37 -1.56
N ASN A 61 -3.87 9.43 -1.55
CA ASN A 61 -2.69 9.52 -2.38
C ASN A 61 -1.55 8.78 -1.68
N LEU A 62 -0.96 7.81 -2.37
CA LEU A 62 0.09 6.93 -1.87
C LEU A 62 1.38 7.28 -2.59
N GLU A 63 2.38 7.69 -1.83
CA GLU A 63 3.72 7.96 -2.32
C GLU A 63 4.68 6.95 -1.72
N LEU A 64 5.44 6.26 -2.57
CA LEU A 64 6.44 5.28 -2.17
C LEU A 64 7.78 5.66 -2.79
N ASP A 65 8.83 5.62 -1.99
CA ASP A 65 10.19 5.65 -2.50
C ASP A 65 10.64 4.20 -2.75
N VAL A 66 10.86 3.82 -4.00
CA VAL A 66 11.43 2.50 -4.31
C VAL A 66 12.96 2.64 -4.26
N PRO A 67 13.66 1.98 -3.32
CA PRO A 67 15.11 2.08 -3.25
C PRO A 67 15.73 1.48 -4.52
N GLN A 68 16.75 2.14 -5.08
CA GLN A 68 17.58 1.55 -6.14
C GLN A 68 18.32 0.36 -5.54
N GLU A 69 18.10 -0.84 -6.07
CA GLU A 69 18.93 -1.99 -5.72
C GLU A 69 20.15 -2.00 -6.67
N ASP A 70 21.37 -1.85 -6.14
CA ASP A 70 22.63 -1.73 -6.90
C ASP A 70 22.89 -2.87 -7.92
N SER A 71 22.14 -3.96 -7.84
CA SER A 71 22.32 -5.17 -8.64
C SER A 71 21.38 -5.28 -9.85
N THR A 72 20.33 -4.44 -9.92
CA THR A 72 19.38 -4.47 -11.02
C THR A 72 19.01 -3.04 -11.42
N ASN A 73 19.00 -2.72 -12.71
CA ASN A 73 18.47 -1.47 -13.29
C ASN A 73 16.94 -1.30 -13.05
N LEU A 74 16.40 -1.82 -11.95
CA LEU A 74 15.03 -1.65 -11.51
C LEU A 74 14.92 -0.27 -10.86
N LEU A 75 14.59 0.71 -11.71
CA LEU A 75 13.76 1.88 -11.42
C LEU A 75 13.67 2.21 -9.91
N GLY A 76 14.74 2.75 -9.33
CA GLY A 76 14.55 3.49 -8.08
C GLY A 76 14.09 4.89 -8.42
N GLY A 77 13.12 5.34 -7.66
CA GLY A 77 12.30 6.47 -8.04
C GLY A 77 11.06 6.57 -7.16
N LYS A 78 10.32 7.66 -7.34
CA LYS A 78 9.10 7.93 -6.60
C LYS A 78 7.92 7.32 -7.33
N VAL A 79 7.15 6.51 -6.62
CA VAL A 79 5.89 5.95 -7.11
C VAL A 79 4.76 6.69 -6.46
N SER A 80 3.95 7.37 -7.26
CA SER A 80 2.73 8.06 -6.82
C SER A 80 1.50 7.32 -7.34
N ALA A 81 0.56 6.96 -6.47
CA ALA A 81 -0.64 6.23 -6.84
C ALA A 81 -1.86 6.65 -6.01
N TYR A 82 -3.02 6.73 -6.66
CA TYR A 82 -4.29 6.89 -5.96
C TYR A 82 -4.82 5.53 -5.51
N GLY A 83 -5.00 5.34 -4.21
CA GLY A 83 -5.44 4.09 -3.61
C GLY A 83 -6.74 4.22 -2.84
N LYS A 84 -7.66 3.29 -3.06
CA LYS A 84 -8.85 3.09 -2.23
C LYS A 84 -8.58 1.98 -1.21
N VAL A 85 -8.94 2.21 0.05
CA VAL A 85 -8.89 1.18 1.08
C VAL A 85 -9.98 0.14 0.79
N VAL A 86 -9.57 -1.10 0.56
CA VAL A 86 -10.47 -2.24 0.34
C VAL A 86 -10.82 -2.90 1.66
N ARG A 87 -9.86 -3.00 2.58
CA ARG A 87 -10.05 -3.56 3.92
C ARG A 87 -8.92 -3.14 4.86
N VAL A 88 -9.25 -3.12 6.14
CA VAL A 88 -8.30 -2.97 7.25
C VAL A 88 -8.41 -4.22 8.11
N VAL A 89 -7.28 -4.83 8.43
CA VAL A 89 -7.19 -6.05 9.24
C VAL A 89 -6.24 -5.78 10.38
N GLU A 90 -6.58 -6.19 11.60
CA GLU A 90 -5.64 -6.14 12.72
C GLU A 90 -4.56 -7.20 12.51
N ALA A 91 -3.31 -6.77 12.43
CA ALA A 91 -2.19 -7.67 12.16
C ALA A 91 -1.89 -8.55 13.38
N HIS A 92 -1.95 -7.95 14.58
CA HIS A 92 -1.80 -8.62 15.86
C HIS A 92 -2.60 -7.87 16.94
N GLN A 93 -3.43 -8.60 17.69
CA GLN A 93 -4.32 -8.05 18.72
C GLN A 93 -3.58 -7.29 19.84
N ASN A 94 -2.28 -7.51 20.02
CA ASN A 94 -1.49 -6.92 21.11
C ASN A 94 -0.48 -5.84 20.69
N THR A 95 -0.33 -5.54 19.39
CA THR A 95 0.69 -4.56 18.93
C THR A 95 0.11 -3.26 18.41
N GLY A 96 -1.22 -3.18 18.26
CA GLY A 96 -1.89 -2.04 17.62
C GLY A 96 -1.58 -1.87 16.13
N ARG A 97 -0.87 -2.83 15.52
CA ARG A 97 -0.53 -2.81 14.09
C ARG A 97 -1.73 -3.20 13.26
N LYS A 98 -2.03 -2.39 12.25
CA LYS A 98 -3.10 -2.61 11.29
C LYS A 98 -2.49 -2.82 9.91
N GLN A 99 -2.98 -3.85 9.23
CA GLN A 99 -2.72 -4.09 7.81
C GLN A 99 -3.84 -3.46 6.98
N ILE A 100 -3.44 -2.66 6.00
CA ILE A 100 -4.34 -1.87 5.16
C ILE A 100 -4.13 -2.34 3.74
N ALA A 101 -5.18 -2.87 3.13
CA ALA A 101 -5.15 -3.25 1.72
C ALA A 101 -5.67 -2.09 0.88
N PHE A 102 -4.82 -1.59 -0.01
CA PHE A 102 -5.18 -0.56 -0.97
C PHE A 102 -5.33 -1.18 -2.36
N GLN A 103 -6.35 -0.75 -3.08
CA GLN A 103 -6.51 -0.98 -4.52
C GLN A 103 -6.23 0.32 -5.25
N PHE A 104 -5.36 0.27 -6.26
CA PHE A 104 -5.08 1.42 -7.09
C PHE A 104 -6.28 1.76 -7.97
N CYS A 105 -6.73 3.01 -7.90
CA CYS A 105 -7.81 3.55 -8.73
C CYS A 105 -7.31 3.85 -10.14
N THR A 106 -6.03 4.20 -10.27
CA THR A 106 -5.35 4.49 -11.52
C THR A 106 -4.03 3.73 -11.57
N ARG A 107 -3.44 3.62 -12.76
CA ARG A 107 -2.08 3.07 -12.88
C ARG A 107 -1.11 3.96 -12.08
N PRO A 108 -0.21 3.38 -11.25
CA PRO A 108 0.81 4.15 -10.55
C PRO A 108 1.67 4.95 -11.52
N GLN A 109 2.00 6.17 -11.14
CA GLN A 109 2.96 7.02 -11.84
C GLN A 109 4.35 6.75 -11.27
N TYR A 110 5.33 6.65 -12.15
CA TYR A 110 6.73 6.41 -11.80
C TYR A 110 7.53 7.64 -12.21
N GLU A 111 8.12 8.33 -11.25
CA GLU A 111 9.13 9.35 -11.50
C GLU A 111 10.50 8.67 -11.42
N ILE A 112 11.21 8.66 -12.55
CA ILE A 112 12.48 7.98 -12.80
C ILE A 112 13.56 9.03 -13.03
#